data_AF-A0A1F9N5S0-F1
#
_entry.id   AF-A0A1F9N5S0-F1
#
_cell.length_a   1.000
_cell.length_b   1.000
_cell.length_c   1.000
_cell.angle_alpha   90.00
_cell.angle_beta   90.00
_cell.angle_gamma   90.00
#
_symmetry.space_group_name_H-M   'P 1'
#
loop_
_entity.id
_entity.type
_entity.pdbx_description
1 polymer ?
#
loop_
_entity_poly.entity_id
_entity_poly.type
_entity_poly.pdbx_seq_one_letter_code
_entity_poly.pdbx_strand_id
1 'polypeptide(L)'
;MGVLRRHFAQWLSGPLGPGFEELIMSITLQVEVPQDGTIALSWEKDRRVRAHTLLVVRTGMVPAFNAWHLGGKTNRFVLQNLSRHQRYRVALIAANGEASAISPWFEVTPRLGVAPRCDGEAADIVECVSRIQNVTVMPQDQRMTVYWKRSAGFADKVVLDIFAGDRLLRQLDIEPEVSSISLDAQRGIDLENGTVHSVRLHTKFSGVLHNTTDKTFCITAAQGEERAANATMAGKNLVYPTLSVMPELCFFDDDEEDTLPTQPLSIVCGTCGSHVEWQNYQLVCRNCGAQFIPNGRGDFLDMSRLRFGTCSCCLPKKIIVQRLGSETLACAHSGKEHIRASGSAGYWLIEDLPFGLCQCCRPRRPLVKVDERICCSKSNERHTHEDGTWVLVPSDPVFDASAIDDLLDQGLAEICSTGVSRASAATNRRAS
;
A
#
# COMPACT_ATOMS: atom_id res chain seq x y z
N MET A 1 -11.10 -36.94 9.50
CA MET A 1 -11.58 -35.58 9.18
C MET A 1 -13.12 -35.51 9.06
N GLY A 2 -13.86 -35.95 10.09
CA GLY A 2 -15.33 -35.98 10.07
C GLY A 2 -16.03 -35.61 11.38
N VAL A 3 -15.27 -35.18 12.40
CA VAL A 3 -15.80 -34.94 13.76
C VAL A 3 -15.57 -33.50 14.24
N LEU A 4 -14.71 -32.71 13.58
CA LEU A 4 -14.45 -31.30 13.93
C LEU A 4 -15.30 -30.27 13.16
N ARG A 5 -16.20 -30.71 12.27
CA ARG A 5 -17.16 -29.81 11.60
C ARG A 5 -18.49 -29.62 12.35
N ARG A 6 -18.79 -30.40 13.40
CA ARG A 6 -20.07 -30.29 14.13
C ARG A 6 -20.06 -29.30 15.29
N HIS A 7 -18.92 -29.01 15.92
CA HIS A 7 -18.89 -28.08 17.05
C HIS A 7 -18.71 -26.60 16.67
N PHE A 8 -18.28 -26.31 15.43
CA PHE A 8 -18.10 -24.91 14.98
C PHE A 8 -19.34 -24.33 14.29
N ALA A 9 -20.18 -25.17 13.68
CA ALA A 9 -21.49 -24.74 13.17
C ALA A 9 -22.50 -24.52 14.31
N GLN A 10 -22.30 -25.11 15.50
CA GLN A 10 -23.26 -24.98 16.59
C GLN A 10 -23.18 -23.64 17.35
N TRP A 11 -22.12 -22.85 17.13
CA TRP A 11 -21.94 -21.53 17.76
C TRP A 11 -22.42 -20.37 16.88
N LEU A 12 -22.56 -20.59 15.56
CA LEU A 12 -23.12 -19.64 14.60
C LEU A 12 -24.47 -20.11 14.00
N SER A 13 -24.92 -21.33 14.30
CA SER A 13 -26.17 -21.92 13.82
C SER A 13 -26.96 -22.60 14.94
N GLY A 14 -26.65 -22.30 16.21
CA GLY A 14 -27.60 -22.62 17.29
C GLY A 14 -28.90 -21.89 16.96
N PRO A 15 -30.07 -22.55 16.93
CA PRO A 15 -31.32 -21.85 16.77
C PRO A 15 -31.34 -20.75 17.82
N LEU A 16 -31.51 -19.50 17.39
CA LEU A 16 -31.97 -18.45 18.28
C LEU A 16 -33.12 -19.08 19.06
N GLY A 17 -32.97 -19.20 20.38
CA GLY A 17 -33.99 -19.83 21.19
C GLY A 17 -35.35 -19.22 20.81
N PRO A 18 -36.43 -20.01 20.67
CA PRO A 18 -37.73 -19.49 20.29
C PRO A 18 -38.09 -18.35 21.25
N GLY A 19 -38.00 -17.11 20.75
CA GLY A 19 -38.02 -15.88 21.56
C GLY A 19 -37.01 -14.80 21.15
N PHE A 20 -35.93 -15.10 20.40
CA PHE A 20 -34.97 -14.07 19.94
C PHE A 20 -35.26 -13.50 18.55
N GLU A 21 -35.99 -14.22 17.69
CA GLU A 21 -36.40 -13.72 16.36
C GLU A 21 -37.42 -12.57 16.43
N GLU A 22 -38.17 -12.44 17.54
CA GLU A 22 -39.10 -11.31 17.75
C GLU A 22 -38.46 -10.07 18.38
N LEU A 23 -37.17 -10.13 18.77
CA LEU A 23 -36.50 -9.05 19.51
C LEU A 23 -35.47 -8.25 18.70
N ILE A 24 -35.28 -8.57 17.41
CA ILE A 24 -34.75 -7.60 16.45
C ILE A 24 -35.89 -6.64 16.08
N MET A 25 -36.35 -5.87 17.06
CA MET A 25 -37.16 -4.69 16.78
C MET A 25 -36.24 -3.73 16.03
N SER A 26 -36.40 -3.67 14.71
CA SER A 26 -35.62 -2.78 13.86
C SER A 26 -35.81 -1.35 14.36
N ILE A 27 -34.77 -0.73 14.92
CA ILE A 27 -34.77 0.70 15.16
C ILE A 27 -34.99 1.36 13.80
N THR A 28 -36.08 2.12 13.69
CA THR A 28 -36.38 2.88 12.47
C THR A 28 -35.39 4.02 12.36
N LEU A 29 -34.35 3.83 11.55
CA LEU A 29 -33.43 4.89 11.15
C LEU A 29 -34.08 5.70 10.02
N GLN A 30 -34.28 6.98 10.27
CA GLN A 30 -34.71 7.97 9.29
C GLN A 30 -33.47 8.67 8.75
N VAL A 31 -33.43 8.84 7.43
CA VAL A 31 -32.32 9.47 6.71
C VAL A 31 -32.87 10.55 5.80
N GLU A 32 -32.35 11.76 5.96
CA GLU A 32 -32.69 12.91 5.14
C GLU A 32 -31.42 13.49 4.52
N VAL A 33 -31.55 14.00 3.30
CA VAL A 33 -30.47 14.69 2.58
C VAL A 33 -30.98 16.08 2.23
N PRO A 34 -30.77 17.09 3.10
CA PRO A 34 -31.18 18.45 2.81
C PRO A 34 -30.44 19.01 1.59
N GLN A 35 -30.96 20.10 1.03
CA GLN A 35 -30.40 20.73 -0.20
C GLN A 35 -28.96 21.24 -0.03
N ASP A 36 -28.52 21.44 1.22
CA ASP A 36 -27.14 21.86 1.54
C ASP A 36 -26.11 20.73 1.36
N GLY A 37 -26.55 19.49 1.07
CA GLY A 37 -25.71 18.33 0.88
C GLY A 37 -25.24 17.67 2.17
N THR A 38 -25.86 17.99 3.30
CA THR A 38 -25.67 17.24 4.55
C THR A 38 -26.45 15.92 4.52
N ILE A 39 -26.07 14.98 5.40
CA ILE A 39 -26.92 13.80 5.68
C ILE A 39 -27.37 13.92 7.12
N ALA A 40 -28.67 14.11 7.32
CA ALA A 40 -29.30 14.18 8.63
C ALA A 40 -29.91 12.82 8.97
N LEU A 41 -29.58 12.32 10.16
CA LEU A 41 -29.99 11.01 10.65
C LEU A 41 -30.80 11.19 11.93
N SER A 42 -31.92 10.49 12.05
CA SER A 42 -32.69 10.41 13.29
C SER A 42 -33.24 9.01 13.51
N TRP A 43 -33.42 8.62 14.75
CA TRP A 43 -33.99 7.32 15.10
C TRP A 43 -34.77 7.38 16.41
N GLU A 44 -35.63 6.39 16.63
CA GLU A 44 -36.37 6.26 17.88
C GLU A 44 -35.45 5.82 19.02
N LYS A 45 -35.63 6.42 20.20
CA LYS A 45 -34.85 6.06 21.39
C LYS A 45 -35.34 4.72 21.94
N ASP A 46 -34.51 3.70 21.87
CA ASP A 46 -34.74 2.46 22.62
C ASP A 46 -34.05 2.53 23.99
N ARG A 47 -34.84 2.51 25.07
CA ARG A 47 -34.34 2.55 26.46
C ARG A 47 -33.51 1.31 26.82
N ARG A 48 -33.63 0.21 26.08
CA ARG A 48 -32.86 -1.01 26.27
C ARG A 48 -31.44 -0.90 25.73
N VAL A 49 -31.23 -0.04 24.73
CA VAL A 49 -29.94 0.10 24.05
C VAL A 49 -29.12 1.20 24.70
N ARG A 50 -28.11 0.82 25.49
CA ARG A 50 -27.27 1.76 26.27
C ARG A 50 -26.39 2.67 25.41
N ALA A 51 -25.97 2.19 24.24
CA ALA A 51 -25.17 2.93 23.28
C ALA A 51 -25.35 2.32 21.88
N HIS A 52 -25.15 3.12 20.85
CA HIS A 52 -25.27 2.73 19.44
C HIS A 52 -23.96 3.05 18.75
N THR A 53 -23.63 2.32 17.70
CA THR A 53 -22.58 2.74 16.78
C THR A 53 -23.24 3.19 15.48
N LEU A 54 -23.08 4.47 15.14
CA LEU A 54 -23.43 4.96 13.82
C LEU A 54 -22.28 4.62 12.87
N LEU A 55 -22.61 3.87 11.83
CA LEU A 55 -21.66 3.49 10.81
C LEU A 55 -21.96 4.20 9.50
N VAL A 56 -20.95 4.84 8.92
CA VAL A 56 -21.02 5.51 7.62
C VAL A 56 -19.92 5.00 6.73
N VAL A 57 -20.28 4.35 5.64
CA VAL A 57 -19.37 3.73 4.69
C VAL A 57 -19.41 4.49 3.38
N ARG A 58 -18.30 5.05 2.94
CA ARG A 58 -18.14 5.60 1.60
C ARG A 58 -17.97 4.46 0.59
N THR A 59 -18.93 4.31 -0.32
CA THR A 59 -18.94 3.32 -1.39
C THR A 59 -18.51 3.97 -2.71
N GLY A 60 -17.20 3.99 -2.95
CA GLY A 60 -16.60 4.56 -4.16
C GLY A 60 -15.25 3.91 -4.49
N MET A 61 -14.49 4.52 -5.42
CA MET A 61 -13.20 3.99 -5.88
C MET A 61 -12.18 3.81 -4.75
N VAL A 62 -12.22 4.69 -3.74
CA VAL A 62 -11.43 4.57 -2.50
C VAL A 62 -12.41 4.36 -1.34
N PRO A 63 -12.73 3.11 -0.99
CA PRO A 63 -13.63 2.83 0.11
C PRO A 63 -13.04 3.38 1.41
N ALA A 64 -13.87 4.05 2.19
CA ALA A 64 -13.53 4.52 3.53
C ALA A 64 -14.76 4.37 4.42
N PHE A 65 -14.58 4.37 5.73
CA PHE A 65 -15.71 4.35 6.64
C PHE A 65 -15.38 5.16 7.89
N ASN A 66 -16.42 5.52 8.62
CA ASN A 66 -16.32 6.11 9.94
C ASN A 66 -17.35 5.43 10.84
N ALA A 67 -16.95 5.14 12.06
CA ALA A 67 -17.80 4.62 13.11
C ALA A 67 -17.79 5.61 14.29
N TRP A 68 -18.97 6.04 14.71
CA TRP A 68 -19.13 6.89 15.89
C TRP A 68 -19.89 6.15 16.97
N HIS A 69 -19.28 6.06 18.16
CA HIS A 69 -19.95 5.52 19.32
C HIS A 69 -20.81 6.60 19.97
N LEU A 70 -22.13 6.38 19.98
CA LEU A 70 -23.12 7.32 20.44
C LEU A 70 -23.77 6.78 21.72
N GLY A 71 -23.83 7.59 22.77
CA GLY A 71 -24.56 7.19 23.98
C GLY A 71 -26.06 7.01 23.69
N GLY A 72 -26.75 6.15 24.43
CA GLY A 72 -28.17 5.81 24.18
C GLY A 72 -29.16 6.99 24.32
N LYS A 73 -28.69 8.16 24.78
CA LYS A 73 -29.48 9.40 24.76
C LYS A 73 -29.45 10.11 23.41
N THR A 74 -28.43 9.85 22.60
CA THR A 74 -28.25 10.42 21.26
C THR A 74 -29.17 9.70 20.29
N ASN A 75 -30.03 10.46 19.61
CA ASN A 75 -30.99 9.93 18.65
C ASN A 75 -31.06 10.73 17.34
N ARG A 76 -30.09 11.62 17.15
CA ARG A 76 -29.93 12.45 15.96
C ARG A 76 -28.44 12.62 15.70
N PHE A 77 -28.05 12.66 14.42
CA PHE A 77 -26.68 12.90 14.00
C PHE A 77 -26.67 13.59 12.63
N VAL A 78 -25.77 14.54 12.43
CA VAL A 78 -25.64 15.25 11.15
C VAL A 78 -24.22 15.07 10.61
N LEU A 79 -24.13 14.60 9.37
CA LEU A 79 -22.90 14.49 8.62
C LEU A 79 -22.76 15.69 7.69
N GLN A 80 -21.66 16.42 7.85
CA GLN A 80 -21.33 17.61 7.05
C GLN A 80 -20.02 17.40 6.30
N ASN A 81 -19.69 18.31 5.37
CA ASN A 81 -18.44 18.29 4.60
C ASN A 81 -18.22 16.99 3.79
N LEU A 82 -19.32 16.37 3.34
CA LEU A 82 -19.28 15.18 2.51
C LEU A 82 -19.00 15.52 1.04
N SER A 83 -18.36 14.59 0.34
CA SER A 83 -18.14 14.74 -1.09
C SER A 83 -19.47 14.57 -1.84
N ARG A 84 -19.84 15.60 -2.61
CA ARG A 84 -21.15 15.72 -3.25
C ARG A 84 -21.45 14.66 -4.32
N HIS A 85 -20.44 13.92 -4.77
CA HIS A 85 -20.54 12.91 -5.83
C HIS A 85 -20.25 11.49 -5.32
N GLN A 86 -20.02 11.33 -4.01
CA GLN A 86 -19.74 10.03 -3.42
C GLN A 86 -21.03 9.43 -2.86
N ARG A 87 -21.12 8.10 -2.94
CA ARG A 87 -22.18 7.33 -2.31
C ARG A 87 -21.74 6.95 -0.90
N TYR A 88 -22.68 7.02 0.02
CA TYR A 88 -22.51 6.66 1.41
C TYR A 88 -23.54 5.60 1.77
N ARG A 89 -23.15 4.65 2.60
CA ARG A 89 -24.07 3.71 3.24
C ARG A 89 -24.09 4.01 4.73
N VAL A 90 -25.28 4.13 5.30
CA VAL A 90 -25.45 4.45 6.71
C VAL A 90 -26.35 3.43 7.39
N ALA A 91 -25.96 3.03 8.60
CA ALA A 91 -26.74 2.15 9.46
C ALA A 91 -26.38 2.36 10.94
N LEU A 92 -27.31 1.99 11.83
CA LEU A 92 -27.04 1.84 13.25
C LEU A 92 -26.72 0.39 13.57
N ILE A 93 -25.67 0.19 14.36
CA ILE A 93 -25.27 -1.11 14.90
C ILE A 93 -25.43 -1.06 16.42
N ALA A 94 -25.92 -2.14 17.02
CA ALA A 94 -25.96 -2.25 18.47
C ALA A 94 -24.52 -2.30 19.03
N ALA A 95 -24.23 -1.49 20.05
CA ALA A 95 -22.92 -1.52 20.69
C ALA A 95 -22.77 -2.68 21.70
N ASN A 96 -23.64 -3.69 21.66
CA ASN A 96 -23.62 -4.85 22.56
C ASN A 96 -22.59 -5.92 22.17
N GLY A 97 -21.74 -5.65 21.17
CA GLY A 97 -20.73 -6.60 20.68
C GLY A 97 -21.21 -7.51 19.55
N GLU A 98 -22.47 -7.41 19.14
CA GLU A 98 -23.01 -8.11 17.97
C GLU A 98 -22.96 -7.17 16.76
N ALA A 99 -22.26 -7.58 15.70
CA ALA A 99 -22.06 -6.78 14.48
C ALA A 99 -23.28 -6.78 13.55
N SER A 100 -24.49 -6.89 14.10
CA SER A 100 -25.73 -6.87 13.33
C SER A 100 -26.29 -5.46 13.31
N ALA A 101 -26.62 -4.97 12.12
CA ALA A 101 -27.32 -3.70 11.99
C ALA A 101 -28.68 -3.82 12.68
N ILE A 102 -28.98 -2.88 13.58
CA ILE A 102 -30.28 -2.77 14.24
C ILE A 102 -31.24 -1.86 13.46
N SER A 103 -30.77 -1.27 12.37
CA SER A 103 -31.57 -0.56 11.38
C SER A 103 -31.31 -1.12 9.98
N PRO A 104 -32.23 -0.89 9.02
CA PRO A 104 -31.92 -1.08 7.61
C PRO A 104 -30.71 -0.25 7.17
N TRP A 105 -30.08 -0.68 6.08
CA TRP A 105 -29.05 0.09 5.39
C TRP A 105 -29.66 1.10 4.44
N PHE A 106 -29.21 2.35 4.50
CA PHE A 106 -29.59 3.37 3.54
C PHE A 106 -28.40 3.71 2.64
N GLU A 107 -28.62 3.71 1.32
CA GLU A 107 -27.65 4.28 0.36
C GLU A 107 -28.01 5.73 0.07
N VAL A 108 -27.06 6.62 0.28
CA VAL A 108 -27.26 8.07 0.34
C VAL A 108 -26.23 8.76 -0.53
N THR A 109 -26.67 9.68 -1.37
CA THR A 109 -25.78 10.56 -2.13
C THR A 109 -26.17 12.02 -1.86
N PRO A 110 -25.27 12.87 -1.33
CA PRO A 110 -25.59 14.24 -0.93
C PRO A 110 -26.35 15.10 -1.94
N ARG A 111 -26.17 14.86 -3.26
CA ARG A 111 -26.91 15.57 -4.32
C ARG A 111 -28.10 14.83 -4.91
N LEU A 112 -28.09 13.50 -4.86
CA LEU A 112 -29.10 12.67 -5.54
C LEU A 112 -30.20 12.19 -4.58
N GLY A 113 -30.05 12.46 -3.28
CA GLY A 113 -31.01 12.07 -2.26
C GLY A 113 -30.77 10.67 -1.73
N VAL A 114 -31.83 10.09 -1.16
CA VAL A 114 -31.82 8.77 -0.54
C VAL A 114 -32.38 7.75 -1.52
N ALA A 115 -31.66 6.66 -1.73
CA ALA A 115 -32.19 5.49 -2.40
C ALA A 115 -32.38 4.39 -1.34
N PRO A 116 -33.63 3.96 -1.05
CA PRO A 116 -33.82 2.79 -0.20
C PRO A 116 -33.18 1.59 -0.90
N ARG A 117 -32.36 0.83 -0.16
CA ARG A 117 -31.92 -0.49 -0.61
C ARG A 117 -32.81 -1.50 0.09
N CYS A 118 -33.70 -2.16 -0.66
CA CYS A 118 -34.49 -3.25 -0.11
C CYS A 118 -33.58 -4.44 0.19
N ASP A 119 -33.71 -5.00 1.39
CA ASP A 119 -32.99 -6.16 1.94
C ASP A 119 -33.34 -7.47 1.20
N GLY A 120 -33.08 -7.54 -0.11
CA GLY A 120 -33.03 -8.81 -0.87
C GLY A 120 -31.62 -9.39 -0.96
N GLU A 121 -30.61 -8.54 -0.81
CA GLU A 121 -29.19 -8.89 -0.77
C GLU A 121 -28.57 -8.11 0.39
N ALA A 122 -28.79 -8.60 1.61
CA ALA A 122 -27.96 -8.19 2.73
C ALA A 122 -26.53 -8.61 2.36
N ALA A 123 -25.78 -7.71 1.72
CA ALA A 123 -24.34 -7.81 1.67
C ALA A 123 -23.90 -7.68 3.12
N ASP A 124 -23.78 -8.83 3.79
CA ASP A 124 -23.41 -8.92 5.19
C ASP A 124 -22.18 -8.03 5.37
N ILE A 125 -22.24 -7.13 6.34
CA ILE A 125 -21.11 -6.23 6.59
C ILE A 125 -19.83 -7.04 6.82
N VAL A 126 -19.94 -8.26 7.34
CA VAL A 126 -18.85 -9.22 7.48
C VAL A 126 -18.14 -9.53 6.15
N GLU A 127 -18.82 -9.46 5.01
CA GLU A 127 -18.21 -9.58 3.68
C GLU A 127 -17.45 -8.31 3.26
N CYS A 128 -17.88 -7.15 3.77
CA CYS A 128 -17.19 -5.87 3.58
C CYS A 128 -16.09 -5.62 4.62
N VAL A 129 -16.08 -6.37 5.73
CA VAL A 129 -15.03 -6.32 6.74
C VAL A 129 -13.80 -6.97 6.16
N SER A 130 -12.71 -6.22 6.29
CA SER A 130 -11.42 -6.66 5.85
C SER A 130 -10.96 -7.89 6.63
N ARG A 131 -10.32 -8.81 5.94
CA ARG A 131 -9.79 -10.05 6.49
C ARG A 131 -8.28 -9.98 6.56
N ILE A 132 -7.68 -10.54 7.60
CA ILE A 132 -6.24 -10.78 7.62
C ILE A 132 -5.94 -11.98 6.72
N GLN A 133 -4.96 -11.80 5.84
CA GLN A 133 -4.46 -12.77 4.89
C GLN A 133 -2.96 -12.92 5.08
N ASN A 134 -2.43 -14.13 4.87
CA ASN A 134 -0.97 -14.38 4.84
C ASN A 134 -0.24 -13.75 6.03
N VAL A 135 -0.48 -14.28 7.23
CA VAL A 135 0.32 -13.93 8.40
C VAL A 135 1.66 -14.62 8.26
N THR A 136 2.73 -13.85 8.36
CA THR A 136 4.10 -14.34 8.35
C THR A 136 4.81 -13.84 9.59
N VAL A 137 5.56 -14.72 10.24
CA VAL A 137 6.28 -14.40 11.47
C VAL A 137 7.77 -14.57 11.24
N MET A 138 8.54 -13.59 11.70
CA MET A 138 9.98 -13.60 11.69
C MET A 138 10.50 -13.56 13.14
N PRO A 139 10.76 -14.72 13.75
CA PRO A 139 11.43 -14.79 15.04
C PRO A 139 12.92 -14.43 14.86
N GLN A 140 13.48 -13.70 15.83
CA GLN A 140 14.89 -13.32 15.87
C GLN A 140 15.25 -12.94 17.31
N ASP A 141 16.21 -13.59 17.95
CA ASP A 141 16.79 -13.26 19.27
C ASP A 141 15.96 -12.34 20.19
N GLN A 142 15.09 -12.94 21.02
CA GLN A 142 14.19 -12.24 21.94
C GLN A 142 13.27 -11.19 21.30
N ARG A 143 13.16 -11.21 19.97
CA ARG A 143 12.33 -10.34 19.15
C ARG A 143 11.52 -11.16 18.16
N MET A 144 10.37 -10.63 17.79
CA MET A 144 9.53 -11.22 16.76
C MET A 144 8.94 -10.12 15.89
N THR A 145 9.08 -10.24 14.58
CA THR A 145 8.40 -9.35 13.64
C THR A 145 7.27 -10.07 12.95
N VAL A 146 6.07 -9.53 13.05
CA VAL A 146 4.87 -10.10 12.44
C VAL A 146 4.52 -9.26 11.23
N TYR A 147 4.29 -9.91 10.09
CA TYR A 147 3.85 -9.32 8.83
C TYR A 147 2.49 -9.89 8.48
N TRP A 148 1.63 -9.09 7.87
CA TRP A 148 0.36 -9.56 7.35
C TRP A 148 -0.06 -8.80 6.11
N LYS A 149 -0.86 -9.46 5.29
CA LYS A 149 -1.65 -8.80 4.26
C LYS A 149 -3.08 -8.64 4.76
N ARG A 150 -3.74 -7.59 4.31
CA ARG A 150 -5.14 -7.36 4.60
C ARG A 150 -5.93 -7.43 3.29
N SER A 151 -7.08 -8.08 3.28
CA SER A 151 -7.95 -8.11 2.10
C SER A 151 -8.53 -6.72 1.84
N ALA A 152 -9.12 -6.51 0.66
CA ALA A 152 -10.00 -5.37 0.47
C ALA A 152 -11.11 -5.39 1.55
N GLY A 153 -11.50 -4.22 2.05
CA GLY A 153 -12.55 -4.07 3.06
C GLY A 153 -12.18 -3.11 4.20
N PHE A 154 -13.05 -3.06 5.19
CA PHE A 154 -12.98 -2.13 6.32
C PHE A 154 -12.46 -2.77 7.61
N ALA A 155 -11.65 -2.05 8.36
CA ALA A 155 -11.24 -2.40 9.72
C ALA A 155 -10.92 -1.11 10.47
N ASP A 156 -11.38 -0.98 11.72
CA ASP A 156 -11.00 0.12 12.62
C ASP A 156 -9.56 -0.07 13.06
N LYS A 157 -9.23 -1.31 13.39
CA LYS A 157 -7.95 -1.73 13.94
C LYS A 157 -7.63 -3.16 13.50
N VAL A 158 -6.35 -3.49 13.59
CA VAL A 158 -5.89 -4.87 13.66
C VAL A 158 -5.55 -5.16 15.11
N VAL A 159 -6.09 -6.24 15.66
CA VAL A 159 -5.77 -6.68 17.02
C VAL A 159 -4.80 -7.84 16.92
N LEU A 160 -3.64 -7.69 17.53
CA LEU A 160 -2.59 -8.70 17.59
C LEU A 160 -2.51 -9.26 19.01
N ASP A 161 -2.83 -10.54 19.14
CA ASP A 161 -2.70 -11.32 20.37
C ASP A 161 -1.43 -12.16 20.30
N ILE A 162 -0.64 -12.12 21.39
CA ILE A 162 0.63 -12.82 21.50
C ILE A 162 0.56 -13.74 22.72
N PHE A 163 0.89 -15.02 22.52
CA PHE A 163 0.80 -16.05 23.55
C PHE A 163 2.15 -16.75 23.76
N ALA A 164 2.38 -17.23 24.98
CA ALA A 164 3.35 -18.30 25.28
C ALA A 164 2.55 -19.53 25.76
N GLY A 165 2.55 -20.59 24.95
CA GLY A 165 1.55 -21.66 25.09
C GLY A 165 0.12 -21.10 25.01
N ASP A 166 -0.64 -21.25 26.09
CA ASP A 166 -2.02 -20.75 26.21
C ASP A 166 -2.14 -19.42 26.95
N ARG A 167 -1.05 -18.92 27.55
CA ARG A 167 -1.06 -17.64 28.29
C ARG A 167 -0.96 -16.48 27.30
N LEU A 168 -1.95 -15.59 27.31
CA LEU A 168 -1.89 -14.30 26.61
C LEU A 168 -0.83 -13.41 27.29
N LEU A 169 0.25 -13.12 26.58
CA LEU A 169 1.31 -12.20 27.04
C LEU A 169 0.89 -10.75 26.83
N ARG A 170 0.34 -10.46 25.64
CA ARG A 170 0.01 -9.10 25.25
C ARG A 170 -1.06 -9.11 24.16
N GLN A 171 -1.91 -8.09 24.22
CA GLN A 171 -2.84 -7.71 23.15
C GLN A 171 -2.51 -6.28 22.71
N LEU A 172 -2.37 -6.07 21.41
CA LEU A 172 -2.05 -4.78 20.82
C LEU A 172 -3.12 -4.35 19.81
N ASP A 173 -3.58 -3.12 19.96
CA ASP A 173 -4.45 -2.43 19.02
C ASP A 173 -3.57 -1.68 18.00
N ILE A 174 -3.61 -2.10 16.75
CA ILE A 174 -2.75 -1.61 15.65
C ILE A 174 -3.61 -0.87 14.62
N GLU A 175 -3.08 0.22 14.06
CA GLU A 175 -3.73 0.95 12.96
C GLU A 175 -3.89 0.05 11.71
N PRO A 176 -5.03 0.11 11.00
CA PRO A 176 -5.37 -0.80 9.91
C PRO A 176 -4.51 -0.60 8.64
N GLU A 177 -3.74 0.48 8.56
CA GLU A 177 -2.77 0.79 7.51
C GLU A 177 -1.41 0.12 7.74
N VAL A 178 -1.10 -0.25 8.99
CA VAL A 178 0.13 -0.96 9.33
C VAL A 178 -0.01 -2.41 8.86
N SER A 179 1.07 -2.93 8.25
CA SER A 179 1.14 -4.31 7.74
C SER A 179 2.28 -5.12 8.36
N SER A 180 3.01 -4.53 9.30
CA SER A 180 4.05 -5.19 10.06
C SER A 180 4.31 -4.54 11.41
N ILE A 181 4.68 -5.32 12.41
CA ILE A 181 5.13 -4.81 13.72
C ILE A 181 6.24 -5.68 14.28
N SER A 182 7.25 -5.05 14.87
CA SER A 182 8.29 -5.74 15.65
C SER A 182 7.98 -5.65 17.13
N LEU A 183 8.17 -6.78 17.82
CA LEU A 183 7.84 -7.02 19.21
C LEU A 183 9.11 -7.44 19.95
N ASP A 184 9.41 -6.76 21.04
CA ASP A 184 10.57 -6.94 21.90
C ASP A 184 10.28 -6.35 23.30
N ALA A 185 11.26 -6.43 24.19
CA ALA A 185 11.15 -5.89 25.55
C ALA A 185 10.80 -4.39 25.59
N GLN A 186 11.25 -3.60 24.60
CA GLN A 186 10.91 -2.16 24.53
C GLN A 186 9.43 -1.92 24.24
N ARG A 187 8.78 -2.87 23.55
CA ARG A 187 7.32 -2.90 23.35
C ARG A 187 6.57 -3.56 24.51
N GLY A 188 7.26 -3.85 25.61
CA GLY A 188 6.69 -4.42 26.83
C GLY A 188 6.37 -5.90 26.71
N ILE A 189 7.14 -6.64 25.90
CA ILE A 189 6.97 -8.08 25.69
C ILE A 189 8.34 -8.75 25.82
N ASP A 190 8.54 -9.47 26.93
CA ASP A 190 9.71 -10.34 27.07
C ASP A 190 9.46 -11.65 26.32
N LEU A 191 10.17 -11.83 25.21
CA LEU A 191 10.21 -13.08 24.45
C LEU A 191 11.47 -13.84 24.85
N GLU A 192 11.30 -15.06 25.34
CA GLU A 192 12.41 -15.88 25.80
C GLU A 192 12.88 -16.80 24.66
N ASN A 193 14.19 -16.89 24.44
CA ASN A 193 14.72 -17.84 23.48
C ASN A 193 14.43 -19.28 23.93
N GLY A 194 14.10 -20.16 22.98
CA GLY A 194 13.68 -21.54 23.23
C GLY A 194 12.20 -21.70 23.61
N THR A 195 11.46 -20.61 23.84
CA THR A 195 10.03 -20.66 24.18
C THR A 195 9.16 -20.66 22.93
N VAL A 196 8.13 -21.53 22.93
CA VAL A 196 7.11 -21.53 21.89
C VAL A 196 6.15 -20.37 22.09
N HIS A 197 6.17 -19.45 21.14
CA HIS A 197 5.24 -18.35 21.02
C HIS A 197 4.19 -18.64 19.94
N SER A 198 3.00 -18.06 20.11
CA SER A 198 2.03 -18.01 19.02
C SER A 198 1.43 -16.62 18.89
N VAL A 199 1.17 -16.23 17.64
CA VAL A 199 0.52 -14.97 17.31
C VAL A 199 -0.81 -15.25 16.63
N ARG A 200 -1.77 -14.38 16.90
CA ARG A 200 -3.09 -14.40 16.28
C ARG A 200 -3.47 -12.97 15.94
N LEU A 201 -3.94 -12.76 14.71
CA LEU A 201 -4.45 -11.46 14.30
C LEU A 201 -5.96 -11.52 14.05
N HIS A 202 -6.60 -10.41 14.35
CA HIS A 202 -8.01 -10.17 14.11
C HIS A 202 -8.16 -8.80 13.46
N THR A 203 -9.16 -8.62 12.61
CA THR A 203 -9.64 -7.27 12.31
C THR A 203 -10.69 -6.89 13.33
N LYS A 204 -10.66 -5.65 13.81
CA LYS A 204 -11.71 -5.08 14.64
C LYS A 204 -12.50 -4.09 13.80
N PHE A 205 -13.82 -4.18 13.82
CA PHE A 205 -14.70 -3.29 13.09
C PHE A 205 -15.94 -2.98 13.92
N SER A 206 -16.28 -1.69 14.05
CA SER A 206 -17.33 -1.19 14.92
C SER A 206 -17.25 -1.73 16.36
N GLY A 207 -16.02 -1.92 16.87
CA GLY A 207 -15.79 -2.46 18.22
C GLY A 207 -15.87 -3.99 18.33
N VAL A 208 -16.23 -4.71 17.28
CA VAL A 208 -16.37 -6.17 17.26
C VAL A 208 -15.14 -6.81 16.60
N LEU A 209 -14.64 -7.91 17.17
CA LEU A 209 -13.57 -8.69 16.55
C LEU A 209 -14.13 -9.58 15.44
N HIS A 210 -13.50 -9.51 14.28
CA HIS A 210 -13.82 -10.25 13.08
C HIS A 210 -12.60 -11.01 12.56
N ASN A 211 -12.88 -12.05 11.77
CA ASN A 211 -11.93 -12.78 10.95
C ASN A 211 -10.59 -13.09 11.66
N THR A 212 -10.69 -13.99 12.63
CA THR A 212 -9.56 -14.53 13.38
C THR A 212 -8.69 -15.40 12.49
N THR A 213 -7.39 -15.13 12.44
CA THR A 213 -6.45 -16.05 11.79
C THR A 213 -6.21 -17.28 12.65
N ASP A 214 -5.77 -18.36 12.02
CA ASP A 214 -5.15 -19.44 12.78
C ASP A 214 -3.93 -18.90 13.55
N LYS A 215 -3.63 -19.54 14.69
CA LYS A 215 -2.41 -19.24 15.44
C LYS A 215 -1.21 -19.59 14.57
N THR A 216 -0.31 -18.64 14.37
CA THR A 216 1.01 -18.93 13.79
C THR A 216 1.99 -19.11 14.93
N PHE A 217 2.66 -20.25 14.95
CA PHE A 217 3.60 -20.63 16.01
C PHE A 217 5.03 -20.37 15.57
N CYS A 218 5.87 -19.93 16.50
CA CYS A 218 7.30 -19.78 16.29
C CYS A 218 8.05 -19.99 17.61
N ILE A 219 9.35 -20.24 17.51
CA ILE A 219 10.30 -20.25 18.62
C ILE A 219 11.29 -19.11 18.36
N THR A 220 11.40 -18.17 19.29
CA THR A 220 12.52 -17.21 19.30
C THR A 220 13.78 -17.95 19.70
N ALA A 221 14.90 -17.67 19.06
CA ALA A 221 16.19 -18.28 19.37
C ALA A 221 17.29 -17.26 19.13
N ALA A 222 18.49 -17.52 19.66
CA ALA A 222 19.64 -16.67 19.41
C ALA A 222 19.86 -16.48 17.90
N GLN A 223 20.45 -15.34 17.53
CA GLN A 223 20.65 -15.00 16.13
C GLN A 223 21.42 -16.11 15.39
N GLY A 224 20.83 -16.64 14.32
CA GLY A 224 21.40 -17.74 13.52
C GLY A 224 20.85 -19.13 13.87
N GLU A 225 20.23 -19.29 15.04
CA GLU A 225 19.66 -20.57 15.50
C GLU A 225 18.17 -20.71 15.21
N GLU A 226 17.51 -19.66 14.71
CA GLU A 226 16.05 -19.61 14.59
C GLU A 226 15.52 -20.68 13.66
N ARG A 227 16.22 -20.95 12.54
CA ARG A 227 15.83 -22.01 11.60
C ARG A 227 15.90 -23.39 12.26
N ALA A 228 16.93 -23.67 13.04
CA ALA A 228 17.08 -24.94 13.73
C ALA A 228 16.00 -25.11 14.80
N ALA A 229 15.78 -24.06 15.61
CA ALA A 229 14.75 -24.05 16.66
C ALA A 229 13.35 -24.32 16.08
N ASN A 230 13.05 -23.78 14.90
CA ASN A 230 11.74 -23.92 14.26
C ASN A 230 11.66 -25.06 13.24
N ALA A 231 12.72 -25.86 13.04
CA ALA A 231 12.75 -26.92 12.03
C ALA A 231 11.69 -28.01 12.26
N THR A 232 11.29 -28.20 13.52
CA THR A 232 10.27 -29.16 13.95
C THR A 232 8.85 -28.60 13.84
N MET A 233 8.68 -27.29 13.62
CA MET A 233 7.38 -26.66 13.49
C MET A 233 6.84 -26.84 12.07
N ALA A 234 5.65 -27.43 11.96
CA ALA A 234 4.91 -27.52 10.71
C ALA A 234 4.34 -26.14 10.33
N GLY A 235 5.19 -25.22 9.86
CA GLY A 235 4.80 -23.85 9.54
C GLY A 235 5.33 -23.36 8.19
N LYS A 236 4.44 -23.08 7.24
CA LYS A 236 4.78 -22.39 5.97
C LYS A 236 4.89 -20.87 6.11
N ASN A 237 4.66 -20.36 7.31
CA ASN A 237 4.45 -18.95 7.61
C ASN A 237 5.61 -18.34 8.42
N LEU A 238 6.76 -19.03 8.45
CA LEU A 238 7.97 -18.53 9.09
C LEU A 238 8.91 -17.97 8.03
N VAL A 239 9.38 -16.74 8.25
CA VAL A 239 10.47 -16.14 7.50
C VAL A 239 11.61 -15.99 8.48
N TYR A 240 12.81 -16.41 8.09
CA TYR A 240 14.00 -16.18 8.89
C TYR A 240 14.71 -14.98 8.30
N PRO A 241 15.21 -14.06 9.14
CA PRO A 241 16.03 -12.99 8.63
C PRO A 241 17.19 -13.62 7.85
N THR A 242 17.26 -13.36 6.56
CA THR A 242 18.48 -13.56 5.77
C THR A 242 19.48 -12.46 6.17
N LEU A 243 19.81 -12.41 7.46
CA LEU A 243 20.96 -11.71 8.01
C LEU A 243 22.08 -12.74 8.27
N SER A 244 22.16 -13.74 7.41
CA SER A 244 23.46 -14.17 6.92
C SER A 244 23.91 -13.09 5.91
N VAL A 245 24.47 -11.95 6.32
CA VAL A 245 25.93 -11.90 6.52
C VAL A 245 26.36 -13.15 7.27
N MET A 246 26.78 -14.16 6.52
CA MET A 246 27.02 -15.50 7.05
C MET A 246 27.80 -15.46 8.37
N PRO A 247 27.65 -16.47 9.23
CA PRO A 247 28.59 -16.75 10.32
C PRO A 247 30.06 -16.81 9.87
N GLU A 248 30.34 -16.83 8.57
CA GLU A 248 31.67 -16.78 7.93
C GLU A 248 32.42 -15.44 8.08
N LEU A 249 31.92 -14.46 8.85
CA LEU A 249 32.73 -13.30 9.28
C LEU A 249 33.43 -13.49 10.62
N CYS A 250 33.20 -14.60 11.32
CA CYS A 250 34.12 -15.08 12.33
C CYS A 250 34.87 -16.25 11.72
N PHE A 251 36.15 -16.05 11.39
CA PHE A 251 37.26 -17.02 11.34
C PHE A 251 38.32 -16.52 10.35
N PHE A 252 39.12 -15.58 10.84
CA PHE A 252 40.57 -15.64 10.68
C PHE A 252 41.14 -15.52 12.10
N ASP A 253 40.89 -16.53 12.94
CA ASP A 253 41.87 -16.91 13.95
C ASP A 253 42.62 -18.11 13.34
N ASP A 254 43.94 -17.95 13.21
CA ASP A 254 44.85 -18.83 12.50
C ASP A 254 45.14 -20.16 13.23
N ASP A 255 44.48 -20.46 14.34
CA ASP A 255 44.80 -21.63 15.15
C ASP A 255 43.52 -22.22 15.77
N GLU A 256 42.92 -23.23 15.13
CA GLU A 256 42.43 -24.46 15.79
C GLU A 256 41.69 -25.38 14.81
N GLU A 257 42.21 -26.61 14.69
CA GLU A 257 41.56 -27.73 14.02
C GLU A 257 40.30 -28.13 14.80
N ASP A 258 39.11 -27.76 14.31
CA ASP A 258 37.90 -28.50 14.65
C ASP A 258 36.97 -28.63 13.44
N THR A 259 36.95 -29.85 12.90
CA THR A 259 36.15 -30.24 11.74
C THR A 259 34.67 -30.33 12.11
N LEU A 260 33.93 -29.23 11.95
CA LEU A 260 32.48 -29.28 11.74
C LEU A 260 32.19 -29.37 10.23
N PRO A 261 31.21 -30.20 9.79
CA PRO A 261 30.84 -30.29 8.39
C PRO A 261 29.97 -29.08 8.02
N THR A 262 30.59 -27.91 7.86
CA THR A 262 30.03 -26.81 7.09
C THR A 262 30.17 -27.20 5.63
N GLN A 263 29.13 -27.81 5.04
CA GLN A 263 28.98 -27.62 3.60
C GLN A 263 28.51 -26.18 3.41
N PRO A 264 29.35 -25.23 2.95
CA PRO A 264 28.86 -23.94 2.54
C PRO A 264 27.77 -24.20 1.51
N LEU A 265 26.60 -23.59 1.70
CA LEU A 265 25.61 -23.50 0.64
C LEU A 265 26.31 -22.76 -0.50
N SER A 266 26.92 -23.53 -1.41
CA SER A 266 27.66 -22.99 -2.53
C SER A 266 26.66 -22.26 -3.41
N ILE A 267 26.65 -20.93 -3.30
CA ILE A 267 25.83 -20.12 -4.18
C ILE A 267 26.49 -20.26 -5.55
N VAL A 268 25.76 -20.89 -6.46
CA VAL A 268 26.22 -21.10 -7.83
C VAL A 268 25.75 -19.96 -8.72
N CYS A 269 26.63 -19.51 -9.59
CA CYS A 269 26.39 -18.48 -10.57
C CYS A 269 25.33 -18.96 -11.56
N GLY A 270 24.19 -18.28 -11.62
CA GLY A 270 23.13 -18.61 -12.58
C GLY A 270 23.55 -18.45 -14.05
N THR A 271 24.71 -17.85 -14.32
CA THR A 271 25.24 -17.61 -15.67
C THR A 271 26.21 -18.69 -16.13
N CYS A 272 27.15 -19.13 -15.27
CA CYS A 272 28.19 -20.10 -15.63
C CYS A 272 28.30 -21.32 -14.70
N GLY A 273 27.44 -21.43 -13.68
CA GLY A 273 27.43 -22.54 -12.71
C GLY A 273 28.59 -22.55 -11.72
N SER A 274 29.55 -21.63 -11.83
CA SER A 274 30.70 -21.53 -10.90
C SER A 274 30.32 -20.88 -9.57
N HIS A 275 31.20 -20.95 -8.57
CA HIS A 275 30.97 -20.33 -7.26
C HIS A 275 30.85 -18.80 -7.36
N VAL A 276 29.96 -18.21 -6.53
CA VAL A 276 29.91 -16.76 -6.31
C VAL A 276 30.33 -16.43 -4.90
N GLU A 277 30.96 -15.28 -4.72
CA GLU A 277 31.52 -14.86 -3.45
C GLU A 277 31.22 -13.40 -3.17
N TRP A 278 31.23 -13.01 -1.90
CA TRP A 278 31.04 -11.62 -1.51
C TRP A 278 32.29 -10.78 -1.79
N GLN A 279 32.09 -9.66 -2.47
CA GLN A 279 33.09 -8.60 -2.65
C GLN A 279 32.40 -7.26 -2.45
N ASN A 280 32.84 -6.43 -1.50
CA ASN A 280 32.34 -5.05 -1.32
C ASN A 280 30.79 -4.92 -1.31
N TYR A 281 30.09 -5.74 -0.50
CA TYR A 281 28.63 -5.78 -0.36
C TYR A 281 27.84 -6.23 -1.61
N GLN A 282 28.48 -6.91 -2.55
CA GLN A 282 27.83 -7.56 -3.70
C GLN A 282 28.37 -8.98 -3.88
N LEU A 283 27.55 -9.87 -4.43
CA LEU A 283 28.00 -11.22 -4.79
C LEU A 283 28.60 -11.20 -6.20
N VAL A 284 29.78 -11.74 -6.38
CA VAL A 284 30.53 -11.73 -7.64
C VAL A 284 30.96 -13.16 -7.98
N CYS A 285 30.65 -13.60 -9.20
CA CYS A 285 31.21 -14.84 -9.72
C CYS A 285 32.67 -14.64 -10.11
N ARG A 286 33.61 -15.39 -9.50
CA ARG A 286 35.03 -15.29 -9.86
C ARG A 286 35.33 -15.71 -11.31
N ASN A 287 34.54 -16.63 -11.86
CA ASN A 287 34.78 -17.16 -13.20
C ASN A 287 34.31 -16.19 -14.30
N CYS A 288 33.04 -15.75 -14.25
CA CYS A 288 32.46 -14.91 -15.30
C CYS A 288 32.29 -13.43 -14.93
N GLY A 289 32.65 -13.02 -13.71
CA GLY A 289 32.51 -11.64 -13.23
C GLY A 289 31.07 -11.17 -13.01
N ALA A 290 30.07 -12.05 -13.15
CA ALA A 290 28.66 -11.69 -12.98
C ALA A 290 28.40 -11.22 -11.53
N GLN A 291 27.64 -10.13 -11.40
CA GLN A 291 27.32 -9.52 -10.11
C GLN A 291 25.88 -9.81 -9.74
N PHE A 292 25.63 -10.14 -8.48
CA PHE A 292 24.34 -10.51 -7.97
C PHE A 292 23.98 -9.71 -6.72
N ILE A 293 22.68 -9.45 -6.57
CA ILE A 293 22.10 -8.83 -5.36
C ILE A 293 21.01 -9.73 -4.76
N PRO A 294 20.88 -9.80 -3.43
CA PRO A 294 19.81 -10.56 -2.79
C PRO A 294 18.45 -9.91 -3.06
N ASN A 295 17.44 -10.73 -3.35
CA ASN A 295 16.04 -10.33 -3.39
C ASN A 295 15.34 -10.63 -2.05
N GLY A 296 14.16 -10.06 -1.84
CA GLY A 296 13.37 -10.28 -0.62
C GLY A 296 12.77 -11.69 -0.48
N ARG A 297 13.04 -12.61 -1.42
CA ARG A 297 12.62 -14.02 -1.40
C ARG A 297 13.77 -14.98 -1.06
N GLY A 298 14.98 -14.45 -0.84
CA GLY A 298 16.17 -15.25 -0.59
C GLY A 298 16.88 -15.76 -1.84
N ASP A 299 16.45 -15.38 -3.05
CA ASP A 299 17.20 -15.64 -4.29
C ASP A 299 18.18 -14.49 -4.58
N PHE A 300 19.10 -14.75 -5.51
CA PHE A 300 20.05 -13.76 -6.01
C PHE A 300 19.71 -13.36 -7.45
N LEU A 301 19.64 -12.05 -7.70
CA LEU A 301 19.34 -11.48 -9.00
C LEU A 301 20.62 -11.04 -9.70
N ASP A 302 20.83 -11.53 -10.90
CA ASP A 302 21.90 -11.07 -11.80
C ASP A 302 21.67 -9.60 -12.16
N MET A 303 22.59 -8.74 -11.77
CA MET A 303 22.52 -7.30 -11.98
C MET A 303 22.49 -6.92 -13.46
N SER A 304 23.10 -7.71 -14.34
CA SER A 304 23.10 -7.48 -15.78
C SER A 304 21.72 -7.66 -16.42
N ARG A 305 20.83 -8.42 -15.75
CA ARG A 305 19.46 -8.70 -16.22
C ARG A 305 18.42 -7.72 -15.70
N LEU A 306 18.82 -6.80 -14.82
CA LEU A 306 17.92 -5.80 -14.26
C LEU A 306 17.64 -4.69 -15.29
N ARG A 307 16.38 -4.56 -15.70
CA ARG A 307 15.94 -3.55 -16.67
C ARG A 307 16.40 -2.12 -16.33
N PHE A 308 16.45 -1.78 -15.05
CA PHE A 308 16.80 -0.45 -14.55
C PHE A 308 18.02 -0.46 -13.61
N GLY A 309 18.79 -1.55 -13.57
CA GLY A 309 19.98 -1.66 -12.73
C GLY A 309 19.71 -1.51 -11.22
N THR A 310 20.71 -0.99 -10.51
CA THR A 310 20.73 -0.86 -9.06
C THR A 310 21.04 0.55 -8.60
N CYS A 311 20.57 0.93 -7.41
CA CYS A 311 20.79 2.26 -6.84
C CYS A 311 22.25 2.46 -6.44
N SER A 312 22.68 3.73 -6.46
CA SER A 312 23.96 4.17 -5.89
C SER A 312 23.85 4.59 -4.42
N CYS A 313 22.63 4.81 -3.92
CA CYS A 313 22.39 5.34 -2.56
C CYS A 313 22.35 4.31 -1.44
N CYS A 314 22.33 3.00 -1.73
CA CYS A 314 22.23 1.96 -0.70
C CYS A 314 23.40 0.98 -0.78
N LEU A 315 23.89 0.56 0.39
CA LEU A 315 24.78 -0.57 0.56
C LEU A 315 24.13 -1.57 1.54
N PRO A 316 23.93 -2.85 1.17
CA PRO A 316 24.13 -3.42 -0.18
C PRO A 316 23.19 -2.78 -1.21
N LYS A 317 23.60 -2.79 -2.49
CA LYS A 317 22.86 -2.20 -3.60
C LYS A 317 21.43 -2.76 -3.70
N LYS A 318 20.46 -1.90 -3.98
CA LYS A 318 19.03 -2.27 -4.14
C LYS A 318 18.56 -2.01 -5.57
N ILE A 319 17.48 -2.67 -5.98
CA ILE A 319 16.88 -2.46 -7.30
C ILE A 319 16.32 -1.05 -7.44
N ILE A 320 16.42 -0.51 -8.66
CA ILE A 320 15.71 0.70 -9.07
C ILE A 320 14.43 0.30 -9.80
N VAL A 321 13.34 1.04 -9.57
CA VAL A 321 12.02 0.78 -10.18
C VAL A 321 11.47 2.04 -10.85
N GLN A 322 10.74 1.87 -11.95
CA GLN A 322 9.96 2.95 -12.57
C GLN A 322 8.53 2.89 -12.04
N ARG A 323 8.05 3.97 -11.40
CA ARG A 323 6.63 4.09 -11.04
C ARG A 323 5.80 4.35 -12.29
N LEU A 324 4.57 3.84 -12.33
CA LEU A 324 3.67 4.06 -13.45
C LEU A 324 3.43 5.56 -13.66
N GLY A 325 3.68 6.05 -14.87
CA GLY A 325 3.56 7.47 -15.21
C GLY A 325 4.73 8.35 -14.76
N SER A 326 5.76 7.80 -14.11
CA SER A 326 6.95 8.56 -13.74
C SER A 326 7.99 8.60 -14.87
N GLU A 327 8.56 9.78 -15.08
CA GLU A 327 9.72 9.98 -15.97
C GLU A 327 11.06 9.66 -15.27
N THR A 328 11.04 9.55 -13.95
CA THR A 328 12.20 9.22 -13.10
C THR A 328 12.12 7.77 -12.63
N LEU A 329 13.25 7.27 -12.15
CA LEU A 329 13.35 5.97 -11.51
C LEU A 329 13.58 6.15 -10.01
N ALA A 330 13.02 5.29 -9.16
CA ALA A 330 13.16 5.40 -7.71
C ALA A 330 13.88 4.19 -7.12
N CYS A 331 14.75 4.42 -6.15
CA CYS A 331 15.25 3.34 -5.30
C CYS A 331 14.08 2.76 -4.49
N ALA A 332 13.88 1.44 -4.56
CA ALA A 332 12.78 0.78 -3.83
C ALA A 332 12.90 0.90 -2.31
N HIS A 333 14.09 1.19 -1.78
CA HIS A 333 14.34 1.30 -0.34
C HIS A 333 14.32 2.75 0.16
N SER A 334 15.17 3.62 -0.38
CA SER A 334 15.31 5.00 0.11
C SER A 334 14.31 5.98 -0.52
N GLY A 335 13.63 5.58 -1.60
CA GLY A 335 12.76 6.48 -2.37
C GLY A 335 13.49 7.54 -3.20
N LYS A 336 14.83 7.64 -3.10
CA LYS A 336 15.63 8.61 -3.86
C LYS A 336 15.49 8.38 -5.36
N GLU A 337 15.36 9.47 -6.09
CA GLU A 337 15.14 9.46 -7.54
C GLU A 337 16.45 9.41 -8.32
N HIS A 338 16.42 8.68 -9.42
CA HIS A 338 17.52 8.43 -10.31
C HIS A 338 17.09 8.71 -11.75
N ILE A 339 18.07 9.10 -12.57
CA ILE A 339 17.87 9.29 -14.00
C ILE A 339 19.00 8.64 -14.80
N ARG A 340 18.71 8.26 -16.04
CA ARG A 340 19.73 7.77 -16.97
C ARG A 340 20.43 8.98 -17.60
N ALA A 341 21.73 9.13 -17.34
CA ALA A 341 22.52 10.12 -18.06
C ALA A 341 22.89 9.58 -19.45
N SER A 342 22.72 10.42 -20.48
CA SER A 342 23.08 10.09 -21.86
C SER A 342 24.56 9.69 -21.94
N GLY A 343 24.86 8.54 -22.54
CA GLY A 343 26.23 8.04 -22.67
C GLY A 343 26.79 7.33 -21.43
N SER A 344 26.07 7.31 -20.29
CA SER A 344 26.48 6.54 -19.11
C SER A 344 25.86 5.14 -19.12
N ALA A 345 26.63 4.15 -18.67
CA ALA A 345 26.17 2.77 -18.50
C ALA A 345 25.23 2.59 -17.29
N GLY A 346 25.07 3.62 -16.45
CA GLY A 346 24.37 3.54 -15.17
C GLY A 346 23.33 4.62 -14.95
N TYR A 347 22.83 4.67 -13.71
CA TYR A 347 21.83 5.62 -13.26
C TYR A 347 22.45 6.52 -12.20
N TRP A 348 22.10 7.80 -12.29
CA TRP A 348 22.63 8.85 -11.42
C TRP A 348 21.53 9.31 -10.49
N LEU A 349 21.87 9.55 -9.22
CA LEU A 349 20.97 10.23 -8.29
C LEU A 349 20.71 11.64 -8.82
N ILE A 350 19.44 12.05 -8.84
CA ILE A 350 19.06 13.37 -9.37
C ILE A 350 19.69 14.49 -8.53
N GLU A 351 19.80 14.29 -7.21
CA GLU A 351 20.45 15.22 -6.27
C GLU A 351 21.96 15.37 -6.51
N ASP A 352 22.61 14.38 -7.12
CA ASP A 352 24.05 14.41 -7.43
C ASP A 352 24.33 15.02 -8.81
N LEU A 353 23.30 15.42 -9.56
CA LEU A 353 23.49 16.04 -10.87
C LEU A 353 24.01 17.47 -10.71
N PRO A 354 25.20 17.81 -11.25
CA PRO A 354 25.82 19.12 -11.04
C PRO A 354 24.94 20.31 -11.46
N PHE A 355 24.06 20.10 -12.44
CA PHE A 355 23.19 21.13 -13.01
C PHE A 355 21.71 20.74 -12.98
N GLY A 356 21.33 19.63 -12.32
CA GLY A 356 19.94 19.16 -12.30
C GLY A 356 19.42 18.67 -13.66
N LEU A 357 18.12 18.87 -13.90
CA LEU A 357 17.36 18.34 -15.04
C LEU A 357 16.82 19.43 -15.98
N CYS A 358 16.81 19.18 -17.29
CA CYS A 358 16.15 20.08 -18.23
C CYS A 358 14.64 20.12 -18.01
N GLN A 359 14.08 21.32 -18.10
CA GLN A 359 12.63 21.59 -18.11
C GLN A 359 12.02 21.48 -19.53
N CYS A 360 12.83 21.64 -20.57
CA CYS A 360 12.46 21.61 -21.99
C CYS A 360 12.15 20.20 -22.53
N CYS A 361 12.85 19.19 -22.01
CA CYS A 361 12.91 17.85 -22.57
C CYS A 361 11.88 16.94 -21.83
N ARG A 362 11.02 16.21 -22.57
CA ARG A 362 10.16 15.12 -22.04
C ARG A 362 10.50 13.78 -22.73
N PRO A 363 10.93 12.73 -22.00
CA PRO A 363 11.21 12.72 -20.56
C PRO A 363 12.36 13.67 -20.21
N ARG A 364 12.37 14.17 -18.97
CA ARG A 364 13.45 15.03 -18.44
C ARG A 364 14.82 14.38 -18.68
N ARG A 365 15.85 15.19 -18.90
CA ARG A 365 17.25 14.74 -19.12
C ARG A 365 18.21 15.58 -18.29
N PRO A 366 19.38 15.05 -17.90
CA PRO A 366 20.40 15.87 -17.25
C PRO A 366 20.84 17.05 -18.11
N LEU A 367 21.07 18.18 -17.46
CA LEU A 367 21.75 19.33 -18.03
C LEU A 367 23.25 19.06 -18.10
N VAL A 368 23.89 19.53 -19.18
CA VAL A 368 25.31 19.29 -19.45
C VAL A 368 26.03 20.62 -19.70
N LYS A 369 27.30 20.70 -19.31
CA LYS A 369 28.17 21.83 -19.67
C LYS A 369 28.75 21.58 -21.07
N VAL A 370 28.47 22.47 -22.00
CA VAL A 370 29.05 22.51 -23.35
C VAL A 370 29.77 23.85 -23.47
N ASP A 371 31.10 23.80 -23.63
CA ASP A 371 31.99 24.96 -23.51
C ASP A 371 31.76 25.71 -22.18
N GLU A 372 31.34 26.97 -22.23
CA GLU A 372 31.01 27.80 -21.05
C GLU A 372 29.49 27.97 -20.83
N ARG A 373 28.67 27.08 -21.38
CA ARG A 373 27.20 27.15 -21.28
C ARG A 373 26.62 25.86 -20.73
N ILE A 374 25.54 25.97 -19.95
CA ILE A 374 24.74 24.82 -19.52
C ILE A 374 23.59 24.66 -20.52
N CYS A 375 23.43 23.46 -21.08
CA CYS A 375 22.47 23.19 -22.15
C CYS A 375 21.66 21.90 -21.93
N CYS A 376 20.46 21.75 -22.52
CA CYS A 376 19.83 20.42 -22.62
C CYS A 376 20.71 19.53 -23.50
N SER A 377 21.02 18.34 -22.99
CA SER A 377 21.73 17.29 -23.73
C SER A 377 21.02 16.78 -25.00
N LYS A 378 19.81 17.24 -25.30
CA LYS A 378 19.04 16.88 -26.51
C LYS A 378 18.84 18.06 -27.46
N SER A 379 18.25 19.17 -27.00
CA SER A 379 17.92 20.33 -27.85
C SER A 379 19.08 21.30 -28.01
N ASN A 380 20.12 21.19 -27.17
CA ASN A 380 21.20 22.18 -27.05
C ASN A 380 20.72 23.59 -26.66
N GLU A 381 19.47 23.73 -26.20
CA GLU A 381 18.96 24.99 -25.66
C GLU A 381 19.69 25.36 -24.39
N ARG A 382 19.93 26.67 -24.23
CA ARG A 382 20.71 27.24 -23.13
C ARG A 382 19.88 27.34 -21.86
N HIS A 383 20.51 27.14 -20.72
CA HIS A 383 19.95 27.40 -19.39
C HIS A 383 20.75 28.48 -18.66
N THR A 384 20.05 29.29 -17.87
CA THR A 384 20.61 30.27 -16.91
C THR A 384 20.30 29.84 -15.48
N HIS A 385 21.18 30.20 -14.56
CA HIS A 385 21.00 29.89 -13.15
C HIS A 385 20.24 31.02 -12.45
N GLU A 386 19.01 30.74 -12.01
CA GLU A 386 18.09 31.67 -11.37
C GLU A 386 17.54 31.02 -10.09
N ASP A 387 17.64 31.72 -8.95
CA ASP A 387 17.13 31.28 -7.64
C ASP A 387 17.54 29.85 -7.23
N GLY A 388 18.79 29.47 -7.52
CA GLY A 388 19.31 28.13 -7.19
C GLY A 388 18.87 27.02 -8.14
N THR A 389 18.24 27.37 -9.27
CA THR A 389 17.77 26.42 -10.28
C THR A 389 18.18 26.83 -11.69
N TRP A 390 18.31 25.85 -12.60
CA TRP A 390 18.63 26.11 -14.00
C TRP A 390 17.35 26.26 -14.82
N VAL A 391 17.06 27.48 -15.27
CA VAL A 391 15.87 27.84 -16.05
C VAL A 391 16.22 27.90 -17.53
N LEU A 392 15.29 27.48 -18.39
CA LEU A 392 15.45 27.52 -19.84
C LEU A 392 15.52 28.97 -20.32
N VAL A 393 16.57 29.34 -21.05
CA VAL A 393 16.60 30.56 -21.86
C VAL A 393 16.04 30.18 -23.21
N PRO A 394 14.83 30.64 -23.57
CA PRO A 394 14.32 30.42 -24.91
C PRO A 394 15.36 30.97 -25.89
N SER A 395 15.78 30.17 -26.86
CA SER A 395 16.45 30.75 -28.03
C SER A 395 15.54 31.82 -28.58
N ASP A 396 16.08 33.01 -28.88
CA ASP A 396 15.32 34.07 -29.54
C ASP A 396 14.49 33.42 -30.65
N PRO A 397 13.17 33.69 -30.73
CA PRO A 397 12.38 33.14 -31.83
C PRO A 397 13.12 33.51 -33.10
N VAL A 398 13.51 32.50 -33.89
CA VAL A 398 13.92 32.73 -35.27
C VAL A 398 12.64 33.21 -35.93
N PHE A 399 12.45 34.52 -35.89
CA PHE A 399 11.33 35.21 -36.48
C PHE A 399 11.59 35.18 -37.99
N ASP A 400 11.27 34.06 -38.62
CA ASP A 400 11.30 33.96 -40.06
C ASP A 400 10.04 34.62 -40.61
N ALA A 401 10.10 35.94 -40.76
CA ALA A 401 9.01 36.74 -41.30
C ALA A 401 8.54 36.19 -42.66
N SER A 402 9.45 35.59 -43.44
CA SER A 402 9.11 35.01 -44.74
C SER A 402 8.17 33.80 -44.63
N ALA A 403 8.31 32.97 -43.59
CA ALA A 403 7.43 31.82 -43.35
C ALA A 403 6.01 32.23 -42.90
N ILE A 404 5.88 33.38 -42.24
CA ILE A 404 4.57 33.95 -41.88
C ILE A 404 3.91 34.57 -43.10
N ASP A 405 4.67 35.30 -43.91
CA ASP A 405 4.17 35.88 -45.16
C ASP A 405 3.70 34.77 -46.12
N ASP A 406 4.44 33.67 -46.26
CA ASP A 406 4.04 32.51 -47.05
C ASP A 406 2.75 31.84 -46.54
N LEU A 407 2.55 31.75 -45.22
CA LEU A 407 1.33 31.20 -44.61
C LEU A 407 0.13 32.14 -44.76
N LEU A 408 0.36 33.45 -44.67
CA LEU A 408 -0.66 34.46 -44.90
C LEU A 408 -1.07 34.49 -46.37
N ASP A 409 -0.12 34.39 -47.29
CA ASP A 409 -0.37 34.32 -48.73
C ASP A 409 -1.10 33.04 -49.13
N GLN A 410 -0.76 31.89 -48.53
CA GLN A 410 -1.51 30.64 -48.72
C GLN A 410 -2.94 30.75 -48.18
N GLY A 411 -3.12 31.32 -46.98
CA GLY A 411 -4.45 31.52 -46.40
C GLY A 411 -5.32 32.52 -47.18
N LEU A 412 -4.71 33.60 -47.69
CA LEU A 412 -5.38 34.59 -48.55
C LEU A 412 -5.76 34.00 -49.91
N ALA A 413 -4.90 33.18 -50.51
CA ALA A 413 -5.22 32.46 -51.75
C ALA A 413 -6.39 31.49 -51.55
N GLU A 414 -6.46 30.80 -50.41
CA GLU A 414 -7.54 29.87 -50.08
C GLU A 414 -8.88 30.61 -49.86
N ILE A 415 -8.87 31.76 -49.19
CA ILE A 415 -10.06 32.61 -49.00
C ILE A 415 -10.54 33.22 -50.32
N CYS A 416 -9.61 33.67 -51.18
CA CYS A 416 -9.94 34.23 -52.49
C CYS A 416 -10.45 33.17 -53.48
N SER A 417 -9.96 31.92 -53.39
CA SER A 417 -10.38 30.82 -54.27
C SER A 417 -11.73 30.19 -53.88
N THR A 418 -12.15 30.30 -52.62
CA THR A 418 -13.38 29.65 -52.12
C THR A 418 -14.65 30.50 -52.26
N GLY A 419 -14.54 31.77 -52.67
CA GLY A 419 -15.69 32.58 -53.14
C GLY A 419 -16.85 32.74 -52.16
N VAL A 420 -16.65 32.55 -50.85
CA VAL A 420 -17.73 32.60 -49.86
C VAL A 420 -18.02 34.04 -49.44
N SER A 421 -18.84 34.73 -50.23
CA SER A 421 -19.53 35.95 -49.80
C SER A 421 -20.73 35.57 -48.95
N ARG A 422 -20.64 35.68 -47.62
CA ARG A 422 -21.80 35.50 -46.74
C ARG A 422 -22.68 36.75 -46.78
N ALA A 423 -23.65 36.75 -47.70
CA ALA A 423 -24.77 37.68 -47.68
C ALA A 423 -25.69 37.36 -46.49
N SER A 424 -25.90 38.37 -45.64
CA SER A 424 -26.89 38.40 -44.58
C SER A 424 -28.29 38.63 -45.17
N ALA A 425 -29.20 37.66 -45.02
CA ALA A 425 -30.63 37.91 -45.20
C ALA A 425 -31.47 37.06 -44.23
N ALA A 426 -32.36 37.79 -43.53
CA ALA A 426 -33.50 37.46 -42.68
C ALA A 426 -34.06 36.01 -42.77
N THR A 427 -34.71 35.47 -41.74
CA THR A 427 -36.10 35.85 -41.37
C THR A 427 -36.52 34.99 -40.18
N ASN A 428 -37.29 35.52 -39.22
CA ASN A 428 -38.31 34.69 -38.58
C ASN A 428 -39.56 35.50 -38.21
N ARG A 429 -40.65 35.15 -38.91
CA ARG A 429 -42.04 35.53 -38.63
C ARG A 429 -42.54 34.70 -37.44
N ARG A 430 -43.40 35.29 -36.60
CA ARG A 430 -44.40 34.57 -35.80
C ARG A 430 -45.78 34.97 -36.31
N ALA A 431 -46.63 33.97 -36.51
CA ALA A 431 -48.08 34.12 -36.63
C ALA A 431 -48.73 33.39 -35.44
N SER A 432 -49.80 34.01 -34.94
CA SER A 432 -50.94 33.40 -34.27
C SER A 432 -51.71 32.46 -35.19
#